data_AF-A0AAV5L7J4-F1
#
_entry.id   AF-A0AAV5L7J4-F1
#
_cell.length_a   1.000
_cell.length_b   1.000
_cell.length_c   1.000
_cell.angle_alpha   90.00
_cell.angle_beta   90.00
_cell.angle_gamma   90.00
#
_symmetry.space_group_name_H-M   'P 1'
#
loop_
_entity.id
_entity.type
_entity.pdbx_description
1 polymer ?
#
loop_
_entity_poly.entity_id
_entity_poly.type
_entity_poly.pdbx_seq_one_letter_code
_entity_poly.pdbx_strand_id
1 'polypeptide(L)'
;MCWWVFTGLVHTILDGFFVFSPIIYKDNTGSTLAEIWKEYSKADSRYALRYSDIIMLEGLFAATGPVCFLALYAIAKGKSFSTILQFAISLIALRCWKKISEACHAQDQKKNKVP
;
A
#
# COMPACT_ATOMS: atom_id res chain seq x y z
N MET A 1 -11.93 15.62 -4.10
CA MET A 1 -10.57 16.12 -4.40
C MET A 1 -9.58 15.79 -3.28
N CYS A 2 -9.87 16.15 -2.02
CA CYS A 2 -8.98 15.88 -0.87
C CYS A 2 -8.62 14.40 -0.69
N TRP A 3 -9.54 13.48 -1.01
CA TRP A 3 -9.29 12.04 -0.98
C TRP A 3 -8.13 11.60 -1.89
N TRP A 4 -8.05 12.13 -3.12
CA TRP A 4 -6.98 11.80 -4.09
C TRP A 4 -5.63 12.37 -3.67
N VAL A 5 -5.63 13.54 -3.02
CA VAL A 5 -4.43 14.15 -2.43
C VAL A 5 -3.92 13.29 -1.27
N PHE A 6 -4.80 12.92 -0.34
CA PHE A 6 -4.44 12.12 0.82
C PHE A 6 -3.94 10.73 0.44
N THR A 7 -4.64 10.05 -0.46
CA THR A 7 -4.21 8.74 -0.98
C THR A 7 -2.89 8.83 -1.73
N GLY A 8 -2.70 9.83 -2.61
CA GLY A 8 -1.42 10.05 -3.29
C GLY A 8 -0.26 10.29 -2.31
N LEU A 9 -0.49 11.09 -1.27
CA LEU A 9 0.48 11.36 -0.19
C LEU A 9 0.84 10.09 0.58
N VAL A 10 -0.16 9.32 1.02
CA VAL A 10 0.05 8.06 1.74
C VAL A 10 0.84 7.08 0.88
N HIS A 11 0.41 6.83 -0.37
CA HIS A 11 1.08 5.88 -1.24
C HIS A 11 2.51 6.30 -1.61
N THR A 12 2.78 7.60 -1.71
CA THR A 12 4.13 8.09 -2.03
C THR A 12 5.04 8.10 -0.81
N ILE A 13 4.53 8.53 0.35
CA ILE A 13 5.34 8.66 1.58
C ILE A 13 5.44 7.33 2.32
N LEU A 14 4.33 6.67 2.65
CA LEU A 14 4.34 5.45 3.45
C LEU A 14 4.82 4.24 2.63
N ASP A 15 4.18 3.96 1.49
CA ASP A 15 4.50 2.77 0.70
C ASP A 15 5.85 2.95 -0.02
N GLY A 16 6.14 4.17 -0.50
CA GLY A 16 7.45 4.53 -1.01
C GLY A 16 8.54 4.31 0.04
N PHE A 17 8.36 4.82 1.26
CA PHE A 17 9.33 4.61 2.34
C PHE A 17 9.53 3.11 2.67
N PHE A 18 8.46 2.32 2.66
CA PHE A 18 8.51 0.87 2.90
C PHE A 18 9.31 0.11 1.82
N VAL A 19 9.13 0.47 0.55
CA VAL A 19 9.84 -0.14 -0.58
C VAL A 19 11.32 0.24 -0.59
N PHE A 20 11.62 1.52 -0.37
CA PHE A 20 13.00 2.05 -0.43
C PHE A 20 13.84 1.80 0.81
N SER A 21 13.23 1.53 1.96
CA SER A 21 13.95 1.28 3.21
C SER A 21 13.85 -0.20 3.61
N PRO A 22 14.64 -1.10 3.00
CA PRO A 22 14.58 -2.53 3.33
C PRO A 22 15.04 -2.87 4.75
N ILE A 23 15.63 -1.90 5.48
CA ILE A 23 16.29 -2.06 6.79
C ILE A 23 15.43 -1.49 7.94
N ILE A 24 14.19 -1.03 7.69
CA ILE A 24 13.29 -0.38 8.68
C ILE A 24 13.19 -1.13 10.02
N TYR A 25 13.20 -2.47 9.96
CA TYR A 25 13.03 -3.32 11.15
C TYR A 25 14.31 -3.55 11.93
N LYS A 26 15.48 -3.33 11.31
CA LYS A 26 16.79 -3.59 11.92
C LYS A 26 17.38 -2.33 12.56
N ASP A 27 16.93 -1.17 12.11
CA ASP A 27 17.43 0.12 12.58
C ASP A 27 16.52 0.69 13.69
N ASN A 28 17.13 1.11 14.80
CA ASN A 28 16.46 1.78 15.93
C ASN A 28 16.65 3.30 15.85
N THR A 29 16.75 3.83 14.63
CA THR A 29 17.10 5.22 14.34
C THR A 29 16.00 6.24 14.69
N GLY A 30 14.91 5.84 15.36
CA GLY A 30 13.92 6.77 15.93
C GLY A 30 13.11 7.57 14.91
N SER A 31 13.12 7.21 13.63
CA SER A 31 12.27 7.86 12.64
C SER A 31 10.80 7.48 12.86
N THR A 32 9.91 8.46 13.03
CA THR A 32 8.47 8.25 13.29
C THR A 32 7.80 7.32 12.26
N LEU A 33 8.24 7.34 11.00
CA LEU A 33 7.74 6.44 9.96
C LEU A 33 8.12 4.97 10.19
N ALA A 34 9.33 4.70 10.70
CA ALA A 34 9.74 3.35 11.04
C ALA A 34 8.95 2.80 12.23
N GLU A 35 8.61 3.65 13.20
CA GLU A 35 7.76 3.27 14.33
C GLU A 35 6.33 2.93 13.89
N ILE A 36 5.75 3.73 12.99
CA ILE A 36 4.44 3.45 12.40
C ILE A 36 4.44 2.08 11.70
N TRP A 37 5.46 1.78 10.89
CA TRP A 37 5.57 0.49 10.21
C TRP A 37 5.86 -0.67 11.17
N LYS A 38 6.60 -0.44 12.26
CA LYS A 38 6.81 -1.42 13.33
C LYS A 38 5.50 -1.74 14.03
N GLU A 39 4.71 -0.75 14.42
CA GLU A 39 3.41 -0.94 15.05
C GLU A 39 2.42 -1.62 14.09
N TYR A 40 2.37 -1.18 12.85
CA TYR A 40 1.54 -1.79 11.81
C TYR A 40 1.88 -3.27 11.58
N SER A 41 3.18 -3.60 11.60
CA SER A 41 3.63 -4.98 11.45
C SER A 41 3.26 -5.91 12.62
N LYS A 42 2.89 -5.37 13.78
CA LYS A 42 2.32 -6.17 14.88
C LYS A 42 0.89 -6.60 14.57
N ALA A 43 0.11 -5.72 13.92
CA ALA A 43 -1.23 -6.04 13.44
C ALA A 43 -1.19 -7.04 12.27
N ASP A 44 -0.21 -6.89 11.37
CA ASP A 44 0.02 -7.83 10.27
C ASP A 44 1.50 -8.20 10.13
N SER A 45 1.84 -9.37 10.68
CA SER A 45 3.21 -9.92 10.67
C SER A 45 3.81 -10.13 9.27
N ARG A 46 2.99 -10.13 8.20
CA ARG A 46 3.48 -10.29 6.83
C ARG A 46 4.34 -9.10 6.39
N TYR A 47 4.09 -7.93 6.96
CA TYR A 47 4.88 -6.72 6.72
C TYR A 47 6.25 -6.81 7.40
N ALA A 48 6.33 -7.35 8.63
CA ALA A 48 7.60 -7.61 9.32
C ALA A 48 8.46 -8.65 8.58
N LEU A 49 7.81 -9.69 8.04
CA LEU A 49 8.46 -10.76 7.28
C LEU A 49 8.77 -10.38 5.83
N ARG A 50 8.30 -9.21 5.37
CA ARG A 50 8.50 -8.66 4.02
C ARG A 50 8.32 -9.72 2.93
N TYR A 51 7.20 -10.45 2.97
CA TYR A 51 6.89 -11.44 1.93
C TYR A 51 6.88 -10.80 0.54
N SER A 52 7.35 -11.54 -0.47
CA SER A 52 7.43 -11.08 -1.86
C SER A 52 6.09 -10.50 -2.37
N ASP A 53 4.97 -11.10 -1.98
CA ASP A 53 3.64 -10.63 -2.37
C ASP A 53 3.32 -9.24 -1.81
N ILE A 54 3.74 -8.96 -0.57
CA ILE A 54 3.54 -7.67 0.09
C ILE A 54 4.49 -6.63 -0.51
N ILE A 55 5.78 -6.94 -0.71
CA ILE A 55 6.71 -6.00 -1.35
C ILE A 55 6.24 -5.63 -2.77
N MET A 56 5.76 -6.59 -3.56
CA MET A 56 5.25 -6.34 -4.90
C MET A 56 4.01 -5.44 -4.86
N LEU A 57 3.12 -5.68 -3.90
CA LEU A 57 1.90 -4.92 -3.71
C LEU A 57 2.21 -3.47 -3.30
N GLU A 58 3.04 -3.27 -2.27
CA GLU A 58 3.44 -1.95 -1.80
C GLU A 58 4.24 -1.20 -2.88
N GLY A 59 5.04 -1.91 -3.69
CA GLY A 59 5.69 -1.34 -4.88
C GLY A 59 4.69 -0.85 -5.94
N LEU A 60 3.61 -1.59 -6.16
CA LEU A 60 2.56 -1.19 -7.08
C LEU A 60 1.79 0.04 -6.56
N PHE A 61 1.53 0.10 -5.25
CA PHE A 61 0.89 1.25 -4.63
C PHE A 61 1.80 2.49 -4.62
N ALA A 62 3.09 2.33 -4.31
CA ALA A 62 4.08 3.38 -4.44
C ALA A 62 4.13 3.95 -5.88
N ALA A 63 4.03 3.10 -6.90
CA ALA A 63 3.93 3.53 -8.29
C ALA A 63 2.59 4.19 -8.64
N THR A 64 1.51 3.82 -7.95
CA THR A 64 0.17 4.39 -8.11
C THR A 64 0.06 5.77 -7.46
N GLY A 65 0.87 6.10 -6.44
CA GLY A 65 0.91 7.42 -5.78
C GLY A 65 1.09 8.60 -6.74
N PRO A 66 2.14 8.63 -7.58
CA PRO A 66 2.33 9.63 -8.63
C PRO A 66 1.18 9.68 -9.64
N VAL A 67 0.58 8.52 -9.95
CA VAL A 67 -0.58 8.41 -10.87
C VAL A 67 -1.83 9.05 -10.25
N CYS A 68 -2.04 8.94 -8.93
CA CYS A 68 -3.09 9.64 -8.21
C CYS A 68 -2.92 11.17 -8.25
N PHE A 69 -1.69 11.69 -8.15
CA PHE A 69 -1.42 13.12 -8.32
C PHE A 69 -1.67 13.60 -9.76
N LEU A 70 -1.30 12.78 -10.75
CA LEU A 70 -1.64 13.02 -12.16
C LEU A 70 -3.17 13.00 -12.39
N ALA A 71 -3.90 12.10 -11.72
CA ALA A 71 -5.37 12.07 -11.73
C ALA A 71 -5.96 13.38 -11.21
N LEU A 72 -5.47 13.85 -10.05
CA LEU A 72 -5.88 15.11 -9.47
C LEU A 72 -5.62 16.30 -10.41
N TYR A 73 -4.44 16.35 -11.03
CA TYR A 73 -4.09 17.39 -12.00
C TYR A 73 -5.01 17.35 -13.22
N ALA A 74 -5.33 16.17 -13.73
CA ALA A 74 -6.24 15.98 -14.86
C ALA A 74 -7.69 16.39 -14.51
N ILE A 75 -8.13 16.12 -13.27
CA ILE A 75 -9.42 16.57 -12.75
C ILE A 75 -9.45 18.11 -12.65
N ALA A 76 -8.41 18.71 -12.07
CA ALA A 76 -8.31 20.16 -11.93
C ALA A 76 -8.28 20.89 -13.29
N LYS A 77 -7.70 20.25 -14.32
CA LYS A 77 -7.72 20.74 -15.71
C LYS A 77 -9.01 20.42 -16.48
N GLY A 78 -9.98 19.73 -15.88
CA GLY A 78 -11.27 19.41 -16.50
C GLY A 78 -11.19 18.45 -17.71
N LYS A 79 -10.14 17.63 -17.82
CA LYS A 79 -9.99 16.66 -18.94
C LYS A 79 -10.78 15.37 -18.65
N SER A 80 -11.53 14.87 -19.64
CA SER A 80 -12.32 13.62 -19.56
C SER A 80 -11.52 12.36 -19.21
N PHE A 81 -10.19 12.41 -19.30
CA PHE A 81 -9.29 11.30 -18.92
C PHE A 81 -9.32 11.00 -17.40
N SER A 82 -9.81 11.95 -16.60
CA SER A 82 -9.98 11.82 -15.14
C SER A 82 -10.77 10.57 -14.76
N THR A 83 -11.94 10.34 -15.38
CA THR A 83 -12.86 9.27 -14.97
C THR A 83 -12.27 7.89 -15.24
N ILE A 84 -11.54 7.74 -16.35
CA ILE A 84 -10.86 6.50 -16.71
C ILE A 84 -9.75 6.18 -15.71
N LEU A 85 -8.98 7.19 -15.30
CA LEU A 85 -7.88 7.00 -14.34
C LEU A 85 -8.40 6.65 -12.95
N GLN A 86 -9.50 7.28 -12.51
CA GLN A 86 -10.16 6.94 -11.24
C GLN A 86 -10.71 5.51 -11.24
N PHE A 87 -11.31 5.06 -12.34
CA PHE A 87 -11.79 3.68 -12.49
C PHE A 87 -10.63 2.68 -12.50
N ALA A 88 -9.56 2.96 -13.24
CA ALA A 88 -8.39 2.10 -13.30
C ALA A 88 -7.76 1.91 -11.91
N ILE A 89 -7.57 2.98 -11.14
CA ILE A 89 -7.02 2.92 -9.79
C ILE A 89 -7.95 2.11 -8.87
N SER A 90 -9.25 2.31 -8.96
CA SER A 90 -10.24 1.58 -8.16
C SER A 90 -10.24 0.07 -8.47
N LEU A 91 -10.11 -0.31 -9.74
CA LEU A 91 -10.03 -1.72 -10.15
C LEU A 91 -8.73 -2.40 -9.68
N ILE A 92 -7.61 -1.67 -9.73
CA ILE A 92 -6.32 -2.15 -9.22
C ILE A 92 -6.42 -2.40 -7.72
N ALA A 93 -6.97 -1.44 -6.97
CA ALA A 93 -7.17 -1.57 -5.53
C ALA A 93 -8.06 -2.76 -5.18
N LEU A 94 -9.18 -2.96 -5.90
CA LEU A 94 -10.11 -4.07 -5.66
C LEU A 94 -9.45 -5.44 -5.93
N ARG A 95 -8.68 -5.56 -7.03
CA ARG A 95 -7.97 -6.81 -7.36
C ARG A 95 -6.90 -7.14 -6.32
N CYS A 96 -6.18 -6.12 -5.86
CA CYS A 96 -5.21 -6.28 -4.79
C CYS A 96 -5.87 -6.73 -3.49
N TRP A 97 -6.98 -6.10 -3.11
CA TRP A 97 -7.73 -6.45 -1.90
C TRP A 97 -8.24 -7.89 -1.91
N LYS A 98 -8.70 -8.37 -3.07
CA LYS A 98 -9.12 -9.76 -3.24
C LYS A 98 -7.97 -10.74 -2.95
N LYS A 99 -6.77 -10.47 -3.49
CA LYS A 99 -5.58 -11.29 -3.21
C LYS A 99 -5.19 -11.28 -1.72
N ILE A 100 -5.25 -10.12 -1.06
CA ILE A 100 -4.93 -10.00 0.37
C ILE A 100 -5.95 -10.78 1.22
N SER A 101 -7.23 -10.73 0.85
CA SER A 101 -8.31 -11.46 1.51
C SER A 101 -8.13 -12.97 1.40
N GLU A 102 -7.81 -13.47 0.20
CA GLU A 102 -7.50 -14.89 -0.02
C GLU A 102 -6.29 -15.33 0.82
N ALA A 103 -5.23 -14.51 0.86
CA ALA A 103 -4.06 -14.78 1.68
C ALA A 103 -4.39 -14.76 3.19
N CYS A 104 -5.27 -13.88 3.64
CA CYS A 104 -5.71 -13.80 5.03
C CYS A 104 -6.49 -15.07 5.44
N HIS A 105 -7.44 -15.49 4.61
CA HIS A 105 -8.19 -16.75 4.82
C HIS A 105 -7.26 -17.97 4.84
N ALA A 106 -6.24 -18.03 3.98
CA ALA A 106 -5.29 -19.15 3.96
C ALA A 106 -4.44 -19.24 5.25
N GLN A 107 -4.10 -18.10 5.86
CA GLN A 107 -3.35 -18.07 7.13
C GLN A 107 -4.24 -18.46 8.32
N ASP A 108 -5.48 -18.00 8.35
CA ASP A 108 -6.46 -18.38 9.39
C ASP A 108 -6.68 -19.90 9.43
N GLN A 109 -6.83 -20.52 8.26
CA GLN A 109 -6.93 -21.97 8.10
C GLN A 109 -5.66 -22.73 8.55
N LYS A 110 -4.48 -22.10 8.44
CA LYS A 110 -3.21 -22.70 8.91
C LYS A 110 -3.08 -22.61 10.43
N LYS A 111 -3.44 -21.48 11.05
CA LYS A 111 -3.43 -21.31 12.51
C LYS A 111 -4.40 -22.28 13.19
N ASN A 112 -5.57 -22.51 12.61
CA ASN A 112 -6.59 -23.39 13.18
C ASN A 112 -6.30 -24.90 13.00
N LYS A 113 -5.18 -25.26 12.36
CA LYS A 113 -4.73 -26.65 12.14
C LYS A 113 -3.48 -27.03 12.96
N VAL A 114 -2.94 -26.11 13.76
CA VAL A 114 -1.88 -26.43 14.72
C VAL A 114 -2.56 -26.88 16.02
N PRO A 115 -2.33 -28.11 16.48
CA PRO A 115 -2.95 -28.63 17.71
C PRO A 115 -2.46 -27.92 18.98
#